data_AF-K1U3U6-F1
#
_entry.id   AF-K1U3U6-F1
#
_cell.length_a   1.000
_cell.length_b   1.000
_cell.length_c   1.000
_cell.angle_alpha   90.00
_cell.angle_beta   90.00
_cell.angle_gamma   90.00
#
_symmetry.space_group_name_H-M   'P 1'
#
loop_
_entity.id
_entity.type
_entity.pdbx_description
1 polymer ?
#
loop_
_entity_poly.entity_id
_entity_poly.type
_entity_poly.pdbx_seq_one_letter_code
_entity_poly.pdbx_strand_id
1 'polypeptide(L)'
;MKDVMQLYHVAIYLRLSKDDGDISFSDSKKLESNSIHNQRELLISYLKKHPEMELYDEYKDDGWTGTNFERPDFRRMMEDV
;
A
#
# COMPACT_ATOMS: atom_id res chain seq x y z
N MET A 1 30.99 -21.13 4.78
CA MET A 1 29.90 -21.06 3.79
C MET A 1 29.18 -19.74 4.04
N LYS A 2 29.14 -18.83 3.06
CA LYS A 2 28.35 -17.60 3.17
C LYS A 2 26.92 -17.99 2.82
N ASP A 3 26.02 -17.90 3.79
CA ASP A 3 24.59 -18.01 3.52
C ASP A 3 24.24 -16.86 2.58
N VAL A 4 23.84 -17.17 1.35
CA VAL A 4 23.41 -16.15 0.40
C VAL A 4 21.97 -15.84 0.80
N MET A 5 21.77 -14.69 1.43
CA MET A 5 20.44 -14.22 1.80
C MET A 5 19.62 -14.07 0.52
N GLN A 6 18.61 -14.93 0.35
CA GLN A 6 17.68 -14.83 -0.77
C GLN A 6 16.90 -13.52 -0.63
N LEU A 7 17.00 -12.65 -1.63
CA LEU A 7 16.26 -11.40 -1.68
C LEU A 7 14.89 -11.62 -2.32
N TYR A 8 13.85 -11.07 -1.69
CA TYR A 8 12.48 -11.11 -2.18
C TYR A 8 12.05 -9.69 -2.54
N HIS A 9 11.70 -9.46 -3.81
CA HIS A 9 11.01 -8.24 -4.20
C HIS A 9 9.56 -8.32 -3.76
N VAL A 10 9.11 -7.33 -2.99
CA VAL A 10 7.77 -7.28 -2.41
C VAL A 10 7.09 -5.97 -2.76
N ALA A 11 5.77 -6.00 -2.94
CA ALA A 11 4.95 -4.81 -3.06
C ALA A 11 4.08 -4.64 -1.81
N ILE A 12 3.68 -3.40 -1.51
CA ILE A 12 2.66 -3.12 -0.49
C ILE A 12 1.39 -2.58 -1.14
N TYR A 13 0.24 -3.04 -0.67
CA TYR A 13 -1.07 -2.59 -1.14
C TYR A 13 -1.86 -1.99 0.02
N LEU A 14 -2.27 -0.73 -0.13
CA LEU A 14 -3.00 0.06 0.86
C LEU A 14 -4.41 0.34 0.34
N ARG A 15 -5.42 0.18 1.18
CA ARG A 15 -6.81 0.50 0.80
C ARG A 15 -7.58 1.10 1.96
N LEU A 16 -8.36 2.14 1.67
CA LEU A 16 -9.40 2.63 2.57
C LEU A 16 -10.75 2.46 1.88
N SER A 17 -11.77 2.04 2.65
CA SER A 17 -13.13 1.91 2.13
C SER A 17 -13.67 3.25 1.64
N LYS A 18 -14.50 3.22 0.61
CA LYS A 18 -15.27 4.38 0.17
C LYS A 18 -16.08 5.01 1.30
N ASP A 19 -16.66 4.18 2.17
CA ASP A 19 -17.54 4.62 3.26
C ASP A 19 -16.77 5.26 4.42
N ASP A 20 -15.46 4.96 4.53
CA ASP A 20 -14.57 5.50 5.56
C ASP A 20 -13.71 6.66 5.04
N GLY A 21 -14.01 7.15 3.82
CA GLY A 21 -13.23 8.17 3.14
C GLY A 21 -13.16 9.49 3.93
N ASP A 22 -12.09 9.68 4.70
CA ASP A 22 -11.77 10.90 5.44
C ASP A 22 -11.09 11.97 4.55
N ILE A 23 -11.12 11.79 3.23
CA ILE A 23 -10.79 12.86 2.28
C ILE A 23 -12.04 13.73 2.17
N SER A 24 -12.24 14.60 3.15
CA SER A 24 -13.25 15.66 3.00
C SER A 24 -12.80 16.49 1.79
N PHE A 25 -13.62 16.54 0.73
CA PHE A 25 -13.40 17.45 -0.40
C PHE A 25 -13.39 18.93 0.06
N SER A 26 -13.75 19.21 1.32
CA SER A 26 -13.64 20.51 1.98
C SER A 26 -12.23 20.84 2.47
N ASP A 27 -11.39 19.85 2.82
CA ASP A 27 -9.99 20.06 3.17
C ASP A 27 -9.11 19.79 1.95
N SER A 28 -9.17 20.71 0.98
CA SER A 28 -8.40 20.74 -0.28
C SER A 28 -6.87 20.71 -0.14
N LYS A 29 -6.33 20.40 1.04
CA LYS A 29 -4.89 20.26 1.35
C LYS A 29 -4.45 18.83 1.66
N LYS A 30 -5.36 17.90 1.96
CA LYS A 30 -4.99 16.53 2.37
C LYS A 30 -4.88 15.63 1.14
N LEU A 31 -3.67 15.16 0.83
CA LEU A 31 -3.39 14.28 -0.32
C LEU A 31 -3.72 12.80 -0.08
N GLU A 32 -3.91 12.39 1.19
CA GLU A 32 -4.26 11.03 1.60
C GLU A 32 -4.97 11.00 2.97
N SER A 33 -5.76 9.96 3.24
CA SER A 33 -6.38 9.74 4.54
C SER A 33 -5.36 9.30 5.61
N ASN A 34 -5.69 9.55 6.89
CA ASN A 34 -4.84 9.12 8.01
C ASN A 34 -4.74 7.59 8.08
N SER A 35 -5.80 6.89 7.68
CA SER A 35 -5.84 5.42 7.67
C SER A 35 -4.85 4.83 6.66
N ILE A 36 -4.73 5.41 5.46
CA ILE A 36 -3.71 4.99 4.49
C ILE A 36 -2.31 5.26 5.03
N HIS A 37 -2.08 6.48 5.56
CA HIS A 37 -0.79 6.85 6.14
C HIS A 37 -0.34 5.85 7.21
N ASN A 38 -1.23 5.51 8.15
CA ASN A 38 -0.95 4.56 9.22
C ASN A 38 -0.69 3.14 8.70
N GLN A 39 -1.41 2.69 7.66
CA GLN A 39 -1.15 1.39 7.03
C GLN A 39 0.25 1.34 6.39
N ARG A 40 0.66 2.42 5.70
CA ARG A 40 2.00 2.53 5.13
C ARG A 40 3.07 2.40 6.21
N GLU A 41 2.97 3.19 7.28
CA GLU A 41 3.95 3.17 8.36
C GLU A 41 4.07 1.78 9.00
N LEU A 42 2.96 1.06 9.16
CA LEU A 42 2.96 -0.32 9.67
C LEU A 42 3.73 -1.27 8.75
N LEU A 43 3.45 -1.24 7.44
CA LEU A 43 4.10 -2.12 6.48
C LEU A 43 5.57 -1.77 6.28
N ILE A 44 5.92 -0.50 6.17
CA ILE A 44 7.33 -0.06 6.11
C ILE A 44 8.09 -0.46 7.38
N SER A 45 7.47 -0.36 8.55
CA SER A 45 8.07 -0.82 9.81
C SER A 45 8.27 -2.34 9.86
N TYR A 46 7.42 -3.11 9.18
CA TYR A 46 7.61 -4.54 8.98
C TYR A 46 8.81 -4.79 8.06
N LEU A 47 8.83 -4.20 6.86
CA LEU A 47 9.93 -4.37 5.89
C LEU A 47 11.30 -4.01 6.46
N LYS A 48 11.40 -2.95 7.27
CA LYS A 48 12.65 -2.55 7.95
C LYS A 48 13.23 -3.63 8.88
N LYS A 49 12.40 -4.57 9.37
CA LYS A 49 12.82 -5.69 10.22
C LYS A 49 13.19 -6.94 9.42
N HIS A 50 12.95 -6.92 8.11
CA HIS A 50 13.11 -8.04 7.18
C HIS A 50 14.08 -7.66 6.06
N PRO A 51 15.41 -7.69 6.31
CA PRO A 51 16.43 -7.30 5.33
C PRO A 51 16.45 -8.18 4.07
N GLU A 52 15.81 -9.35 4.12
CA GLU A 52 15.57 -10.22 2.97
C GLU A 52 14.48 -9.72 2.02
N MET A 53 13.74 -8.65 2.38
CA MET A 53 12.67 -8.08 1.57
C MET A 53 13.08 -6.70 1.01
N GLU A 54 13.02 -6.55 -0.31
CA GLU A 54 13.21 -5.28 -1.00
C GLU A 54 11.86 -4.78 -1.54
N LEU A 55 11.48 -3.57 -1.14
CA LEU A 55 10.24 -2.95 -1.63
C LEU A 55 10.38 -2.61 -3.13
N TYR A 56 9.55 -3.23 -3.95
CA TYR A 56 9.39 -2.95 -5.37
C TYR A 56 8.58 -1.66 -5.57
N ASP A 57 7.34 -1.63 -5.07
CA ASP A 57 6.45 -0.47 -5.20
C ASP A 57 5.33 -0.47 -4.14
N GLU A 58 4.67 0.69 -4.02
CA GLU A 58 3.46 0.90 -3.24
C GLU A 58 2.26 1.15 -4.16
N TYR A 59 1.14 0.50 -3.82
CA TYR A 59 -0.14 0.63 -4.51
C TYR A 59 -1.19 1.10 -3.51
N LYS A 60 -1.97 2.13 -3.87
CA LYS A 60 -2.92 2.79 -2.97
C LYS A 60 -4.28 3.03 -3.62
N ASP A 61 -5.31 2.49 -2.98
CA ASP A 61 -6.71 2.77 -3.29
C ASP A 61 -7.42 3.42 -2.07
N ASP A 62 -7.29 4.74 -1.94
CA ASP A 62 -7.93 5.54 -0.88
C ASP A 62 -9.37 5.92 -1.25
N GLY A 63 -10.36 5.41 -0.51
CA GLY A 63 -11.78 5.65 -0.79
C GLY A 63 -12.41 4.71 -1.81
N TRP A 64 -11.87 3.49 -1.98
CA TRP A 64 -12.37 2.50 -2.92
C TRP A 64 -13.10 1.35 -2.23
N THR A 65 -14.19 0.89 -2.87
CA THR A 65 -14.95 -0.26 -2.37
C THR A 65 -14.08 -1.52 -2.29
N GLY A 66 -14.32 -2.34 -1.26
CA GLY A 66 -13.74 -3.67 -1.14
C GLY A 66 -14.55 -4.76 -1.85
N THR A 67 -15.69 -4.44 -2.45
CA THR A 67 -16.65 -5.43 -2.98
C THR A 67 -16.32 -5.95 -4.38
N ASN A 68 -15.36 -5.32 -5.07
CA ASN A 68 -14.93 -5.73 -6.40
C ASN A 68 -13.44 -5.41 -6.61
N PHE A 69 -12.91 -5.81 -7.77
CA PHE A 69 -11.53 -5.55 -8.20
C PHE A 69 -11.40 -4.32 -9.11
N GLU A 70 -12.43 -3.48 -9.20
CA GLU A 70 -12.42 -2.24 -9.98
C GLU A 70 -11.73 -1.12 -9.22
N ARG A 71 -10.46 -1.32 -8.88
CA ARG A 71 -9.66 -0.37 -8.11
C ARG A 71 -8.37 -0.07 -8.89
N PRO A 72 -8.06 1.20 -9.21
CA PRO A 72 -7.00 1.55 -10.14
C PRO A 72 -5.64 0.97 -9.75
N ASP A 73 -5.25 1.12 -8.48
CA ASP A 73 -3.92 0.72 -8.06
C ASP A 73 -3.83 -0.77 -7.79
N PHE A 74 -4.93 -1.42 -7.42
CA PHE A 74 -5.01 -2.89 -7.47
C PHE A 74 -4.79 -3.43 -8.89
N ARG A 75 -5.42 -2.82 -9.91
CA ARG A 75 -5.25 -3.26 -11.31
C ARG A 75 -3.81 -3.05 -11.77
N ARG A 76 -3.23 -1.88 -11.47
CA ARG A 76 -1.81 -1.58 -11.72
C ARG A 76 -0.90 -2.63 -11.08
N MET A 77 -1.15 -2.98 -9.81
CA MET A 77 -0.40 -4.04 -9.11
C MET A 77 -0.48 -5.38 -9.84
N MET A 78 -1.66 -5.76 -10.33
CA MET A 78 -1.83 -7.03 -11.05
C MET A 78 -1.18 -7.03 -12.44
N GLU A 79 -0.97 -5.86 -13.05
CA GLU A 79 -0.23 -5.73 -14.32
C GLU A 79 1.30 -5.84 -14.12
N ASP A 80 1.79 -5.52 -12.92
CA ASP A 80 3.20 -5.58 -12.55
C ASP A 80 3.66 -6.98 -12.05
N VAL A 81 2.74 -7.95 -11.92
CA VAL A 81 2.97 -9.35 -11.46
C VAL A 81 3.12 -10.31 -12.64
#